data_AF-A0A7R7DW31-F1
#
_entry.id   AF-A0A7R7DW31-F1
#
_cell.length_a   1.000
_cell.length_b   1.000
_cell.length_c   1.000
_cell.angle_alpha   90.00
_cell.angle_beta   90.00
_cell.angle_gamma   90.00
#
_symmetry.space_group_name_H-M   'P 1'
#
loop_
_entity.id
_entity.type
_entity.pdbx_description
1 polymer ?
#
loop_
_entity_poly.entity_id
_entity_poly.type
_entity_poly.pdbx_seq_one_letter_code
_entity_poly.pdbx_strand_id
1 'polypeptide(L)'
;MQGQARQIVLAAACELVAPAGARACYFRAVGGRSRRLELVGYYGRAEPGTVEFVAGTPLGDVAFRLLDTDTDGFYPDLTVQAPPGWITGDHKHRSLIVVPVVTARRQFGLLTVDTEECGALHDQDRELVRLLGELLAAGLNR
;
A
#
# COMPACT_ATOMS: atom_id res chain seq x y z
N MET A 1 0.94 20.32 7.72
CA MET A 1 1.96 19.33 8.17
C MET A 1 1.64 17.90 7.73
N GLN A 2 0.44 17.36 7.98
CA GLN A 2 0.08 15.98 7.59
C GLN A 2 0.32 15.64 6.11
N GLY A 3 0.05 16.58 5.19
CA GLY A 3 0.32 16.40 3.76
C GLY A 3 1.81 16.28 3.39
N GLN A 4 2.70 16.93 4.16
CA GLN A 4 4.15 16.94 3.91
C GLN A 4 4.81 15.66 4.43
N ALA A 5 4.44 15.21 5.63
CA ALA A 5 4.91 13.94 6.18
C ALA A 5 4.54 12.76 5.27
N ARG A 6 3.30 12.75 4.74
CA ARG A 6 2.86 11.77 3.76
C ARG A 6 3.74 11.74 2.51
N GLN A 7 4.01 12.91 1.91
CA GLN A 7 4.82 12.97 0.69
C GLN A 7 6.27 12.53 0.92
N ILE A 8 6.85 12.87 2.07
CA ILE A 8 8.19 12.41 2.46
C ILE A 8 8.23 10.89 2.57
N VAL A 9 7.24 10.28 3.23
CA VAL A 9 7.18 8.81 3.37
C VAL A 9 6.99 8.12 2.02
N LEU A 10 6.10 8.63 1.17
CA LEU A 10 5.89 8.07 -0.18
C LEU A 10 7.16 8.15 -1.03
N ALA A 11 7.88 9.28 -0.97
CA ALA A 11 9.16 9.41 -1.65
C ALA A 11 10.19 8.41 -1.11
N ALA A 12 10.36 8.34 0.21
CA ALA A 12 11.29 7.39 0.83
C ALA A 12 10.95 5.94 0.48
N ALA A 13 9.67 5.57 0.46
CA ALA A 13 9.24 4.22 0.11
C ALA A 13 9.59 3.84 -1.34
N CYS A 14 9.56 4.79 -2.28
CA CYS A 14 10.03 4.55 -3.65
C CYS A 14 11.56 4.48 -3.73
N GLU A 15 12.23 5.53 -3.26
CA GLU A 15 13.67 5.74 -3.48
C GLU A 15 14.53 4.71 -2.74
N LEU A 16 14.08 4.23 -1.58
CA LEU A 16 14.84 3.28 -0.78
C LEU A 16 14.57 1.81 -1.13
N VAL A 17 13.42 1.50 -1.76
CA VAL A 17 13.02 0.13 -2.11
C VAL A 17 13.45 -0.23 -3.53
N ALA A 18 13.06 0.58 -4.51
CA ALA A 18 13.37 0.32 -5.91
C ALA A 18 13.32 1.63 -6.71
N PRO A 19 14.43 2.39 -6.77
CA PRO A 19 14.45 3.74 -7.36
C PRO A 19 14.12 3.76 -8.85
N ALA A 20 14.23 2.64 -9.57
CA ALA A 20 13.78 2.51 -10.95
C ALA A 20 12.46 1.71 -11.00
N GLY A 21 11.35 2.39 -11.32
CA GLY A 21 10.08 1.74 -11.67
C GLY A 21 9.11 1.45 -10.51
N ALA A 22 9.48 1.75 -9.27
CA ALA A 22 8.53 1.64 -8.15
C ALA A 22 7.51 2.76 -8.13
N ARG A 23 6.35 2.44 -7.56
CA ARG A 23 5.34 3.41 -7.16
C ARG A 23 4.91 3.13 -5.73
N ALA A 24 4.89 4.18 -4.91
CA ALA A 24 4.35 4.14 -3.57
C ALA A 24 2.98 4.82 -3.57
N CYS A 25 1.99 4.20 -2.94
CA CYS A 25 0.64 4.75 -2.79
C CYS A 25 0.21 4.69 -1.32
N TYR A 26 -0.48 5.74 -0.86
CA TYR A 26 -1.15 5.73 0.43
C TYR A 26 -2.66 5.78 0.21
N PHE A 27 -3.34 4.73 0.67
CA PHE A 27 -4.78 4.60 0.66
C PHE A 27 -5.34 4.83 2.05
N ARG A 28 -6.12 5.89 2.24
CA ARG A 28 -6.72 6.25 3.54
C ARG A 28 -8.01 5.46 3.77
N ALA A 29 -8.17 4.90 4.97
CA ALA A 29 -9.42 4.32 5.43
C ALA A 29 -10.48 5.38 5.66
N VAL A 30 -11.64 5.20 5.03
CA VAL A 30 -12.80 6.07 5.15
C VAL A 30 -14.02 5.23 5.53
N GLY A 31 -14.71 5.67 6.59
CA GLY A 31 -15.96 5.08 7.07
C GLY A 31 -17.20 5.67 6.38
N GLY A 32 -18.35 5.03 6.55
CA GLY A 32 -19.62 5.45 5.94
C GLY A 32 -20.58 4.27 5.78
N ARG A 33 -21.40 4.29 4.73
CA ARG A 33 -22.31 3.17 4.39
C ARG A 33 -21.56 1.86 4.10
N SER A 34 -20.34 1.93 3.57
CA SER A 34 -19.40 0.81 3.46
C SER A 34 -17.97 1.33 3.69
N ARG A 35 -17.11 0.53 4.33
CA ARG A 35 -15.69 0.86 4.53
C ARG A 35 -14.98 0.88 3.16
N ARG A 36 -14.18 1.92 2.90
CA ARG A 36 -13.37 2.06 1.67
C ARG A 36 -11.94 2.52 1.98
N LEU A 37 -11.00 2.19 1.11
CA LEU A 37 -9.66 2.79 1.11
C LEU A 37 -9.52 3.70 -0.12
N GLU A 38 -9.34 4.99 0.12
CA GLU A 38 -9.24 6.01 -0.92
C GLU A 38 -7.78 6.36 -1.19
N LEU A 39 -7.35 6.35 -2.46
CA LEU A 39 -6.02 6.86 -2.81
C LEU A 39 -5.94 8.36 -2.49
N VAL A 40 -5.07 8.74 -1.55
CA VAL A 40 -4.90 10.14 -1.14
C VAL A 40 -3.53 10.71 -1.49
N GLY A 41 -2.59 9.88 -1.93
CA GLY A 41 -1.28 10.31 -2.41
C GLY A 41 -0.48 9.16 -3.00
N TYR A 42 0.39 9.50 -3.95
CA TYR A 42 1.33 8.57 -4.57
C TYR A 42 2.65 9.27 -4.91
N TYR A 43 3.71 8.50 -5.13
CA TYR A 43 5.02 8.94 -5.59
C TYR A 43 5.64 7.87 -6.51
N GLY A 44 6.60 8.25 -7.36
CA GLY A 44 7.27 7.36 -8.30
C GLY A 44 6.65 7.46 -9.71
N ARG A 45 6.14 6.35 -10.25
CA ARG A 45 5.53 6.32 -11.59
C ARG A 45 4.42 7.37 -11.76
N ALA A 46 4.30 7.92 -12.98
CA ALA A 46 3.42 9.06 -13.29
C ALA A 46 1.91 8.78 -13.12
N GLU A 47 1.49 7.53 -13.35
CA GLU A 47 0.08 7.12 -13.26
C GLU A 47 -0.28 6.74 -11.82
N PRO A 48 -1.40 7.25 -11.26
CA PRO A 48 -1.88 6.86 -9.95
C PRO A 48 -2.29 5.37 -9.91
N GLY A 49 -2.32 4.80 -8.71
CA GLY A 49 -2.96 3.50 -8.50
C GLY A 49 -4.46 3.59 -8.86
N THR A 50 -4.94 2.70 -9.72
CA THR A 50 -6.34 2.66 -10.18
C THR A 50 -7.21 1.75 -9.32
N VAL A 51 -6.64 1.10 -8.31
CA VAL A 51 -7.33 0.11 -7.48
C VAL A 51 -8.23 0.83 -6.46
N GLU A 52 -9.51 0.46 -6.43
CA GLU A 52 -10.40 0.78 -5.33
C GLU A 52 -10.57 -0.41 -4.40
N PHE A 53 -10.39 -0.20 -3.09
CA PHE A 53 -10.69 -1.21 -2.08
C PHE A 53 -12.00 -0.86 -1.38
N VAL A 54 -12.99 -1.73 -1.51
CA VAL A 54 -14.35 -1.55 -0.98
C VAL A 54 -14.73 -2.80 -0.19
N ALA A 55 -15.18 -2.64 1.05
CA ALA A 55 -15.58 -3.78 1.87
C ALA A 55 -16.76 -4.53 1.21
N GLY A 56 -16.69 -5.86 1.25
CA GLY A 56 -17.60 -6.77 0.57
C GLY A 56 -17.17 -7.16 -0.85
N THR A 57 -16.06 -6.64 -1.37
CA THR A 57 -15.41 -7.17 -2.58
C THR A 57 -14.23 -8.05 -2.20
N PRO A 58 -13.86 -9.08 -2.99
CA PRO A 58 -12.78 -9.98 -2.61
C PRO A 58 -11.44 -9.27 -2.34
N LEU A 59 -11.08 -8.31 -3.19
CA LEU A 59 -9.83 -7.54 -3.02
C LEU A 59 -9.92 -6.56 -1.84
N GLY A 60 -11.09 -5.94 -1.65
CA GLY A 60 -11.34 -5.06 -0.50
C GLY A 60 -11.28 -5.81 0.83
N ASP A 61 -11.86 -7.00 0.92
CA ASP A 61 -11.87 -7.81 2.13
C ASP A 61 -10.46 -8.31 2.49
N VAL A 62 -9.62 -8.60 1.50
CA VAL A 62 -8.19 -8.88 1.72
C VAL A 62 -7.50 -7.65 2.31
N ALA A 63 -7.69 -6.47 1.70
CA ALA A 63 -7.06 -5.22 2.16
C ALA A 63 -7.50 -4.83 3.58
N PHE A 64 -8.79 -4.96 3.89
CA PHE A 64 -9.30 -4.69 5.24
C PHE A 64 -8.85 -5.72 6.26
N ARG A 65 -8.72 -7.00 5.89
CA ARG A 65 -8.13 -7.99 6.79
C ARG A 65 -6.70 -7.61 7.17
N LEU A 66 -5.85 -7.25 6.20
CA LEU A 66 -4.47 -6.80 6.48
C LEU A 66 -4.45 -5.62 7.48
N LEU A 67 -5.38 -4.67 7.30
CA LEU A 67 -5.53 -3.52 8.19
C LEU A 67 -6.07 -3.88 9.59
N ASP A 68 -7.01 -4.82 9.66
CA ASP A 68 -7.69 -5.26 10.89
C ASP A 68 -6.80 -6.18 11.74
N THR A 69 -5.91 -6.95 11.11
CA THR A 69 -4.97 -7.85 11.80
C THR A 69 -3.58 -7.27 12.00
N ASP A 70 -3.31 -6.06 11.51
CA ASP A 70 -1.97 -5.44 11.53
C ASP A 70 -0.90 -6.36 10.92
N THR A 71 -1.19 -6.87 9.73
CA THR A 71 -0.31 -7.80 8.99
C THR A 71 -0.02 -7.28 7.60
N ASP A 72 1.18 -7.59 7.10
CA ASP A 72 1.62 -7.20 5.77
C ASP A 72 1.16 -8.18 4.68
N GLY A 73 0.99 -7.68 3.47
CA GLY A 73 0.89 -8.45 2.25
C GLY A 73 2.18 -8.32 1.43
N PHE A 74 2.75 -9.43 0.99
CA PHE A 74 3.92 -9.44 0.11
C PHE A 74 3.70 -10.42 -1.05
N TYR A 75 3.77 -9.88 -2.26
CA TYR A 75 3.53 -10.58 -3.51
C TYR A 75 4.70 -10.30 -4.44
N PRO A 76 5.78 -11.11 -4.41
CA PRO A 76 6.94 -10.90 -5.27
C PRO A 76 6.61 -11.16 -6.74
N ASP A 77 5.60 -11.97 -7.03
CA ASP A 77 5.09 -12.21 -8.39
C ASP A 77 3.57 -12.42 -8.38
N LEU A 78 2.82 -11.38 -8.77
CA LEU A 78 1.37 -11.37 -8.89
C LEU A 78 0.83 -12.25 -10.04
N THR A 79 1.70 -12.76 -10.93
CA THR A 79 1.30 -13.73 -11.95
C THR A 79 1.27 -15.16 -11.39
N VAL A 80 2.00 -15.41 -10.30
CA VAL A 80 2.08 -16.69 -9.62
C VAL A 80 1.19 -16.71 -8.38
N GLN A 81 1.26 -15.65 -7.57
CA GLN A 81 0.51 -15.52 -6.32
C GLN A 81 -0.07 -14.11 -6.22
N ALA A 82 -1.40 -14.02 -6.32
CA ALA A 82 -2.13 -12.78 -6.20
C ALA A 82 -3.18 -12.85 -5.08
N PRO A 83 -3.55 -11.72 -4.47
CA PRO A 83 -4.66 -11.69 -3.53
C PRO A 83 -5.98 -12.06 -4.24
N PRO A 84 -6.94 -12.67 -3.53
CA PRO A 84 -8.30 -12.84 -4.03
C PRO A 84 -8.88 -11.56 -4.62
N GLY A 85 -9.50 -11.65 -5.80
CA GLY A 85 -10.04 -10.49 -6.51
C GLY A 85 -9.03 -9.69 -7.34
N TRP A 86 -7.76 -10.10 -7.36
CA TRP A 86 -6.78 -9.57 -8.30
C TRP A 86 -7.09 -10.04 -9.73
N ILE A 87 -7.30 -9.10 -10.65
CA ILE A 87 -7.55 -9.41 -12.06
C ILE A 87 -6.30 -9.06 -12.86
N THR A 88 -5.57 -10.08 -13.29
CA THR A 88 -4.36 -9.95 -14.09
C THR A 88 -4.71 -9.37 -15.47
N GLY A 89 -4.24 -8.15 -15.78
CA GLY A 89 -4.54 -7.45 -17.05
C GLY A 89 -5.00 -6.01 -16.85
N ASP A 90 -5.71 -5.74 -15.75
CA ASP A 90 -6.15 -4.39 -15.37
C ASP A 90 -5.03 -3.57 -14.69
N HIS A 91 -3.91 -4.25 -14.39
CA HIS A 91 -2.80 -3.71 -13.64
C HIS A 91 -1.46 -4.02 -14.34
N LYS A 92 -0.64 -2.98 -14.54
CA LYS A 92 0.70 -3.12 -15.13
C LYS A 92 1.74 -3.68 -14.15
N HIS A 93 1.49 -3.58 -12.85
CA HIS A 93 2.45 -4.02 -11.83
C HIS A 93 2.40 -5.52 -11.57
N ARG A 94 3.57 -6.07 -11.26
CA ARG A 94 3.86 -7.49 -11.17
C ARG A 94 4.39 -7.91 -9.81
N SER A 95 4.92 -6.99 -9.02
CA SER A 95 5.24 -7.21 -7.61
C SER A 95 4.62 -6.13 -6.73
N LEU A 96 4.25 -6.50 -5.50
CA LEU A 96 3.51 -5.64 -4.58
C LEU A 96 3.86 -5.93 -3.11
N ILE A 97 4.12 -4.88 -2.36
CA ILE A 97 4.12 -4.84 -0.90
C ILE A 97 2.93 -4.00 -0.44
N VAL A 98 2.24 -4.48 0.59
CA VAL A 98 1.12 -3.79 1.25
C VAL A 98 1.36 -3.84 2.75
N VAL A 99 1.40 -2.69 3.42
CA VAL A 99 1.54 -2.63 4.88
C VAL A 99 0.46 -1.76 5.50
N PRO A 100 -0.03 -2.12 6.70
CA PRO A 100 -0.95 -1.29 7.46
C PRO A 100 -0.30 0.01 7.96
N VAL A 101 -1.04 1.11 7.89
CA VAL A 101 -0.69 2.40 8.49
C VAL A 101 -1.58 2.56 9.71
N VAL A 102 -1.10 2.07 10.86
CA VAL A 102 -1.90 1.97 12.08
C VAL A 102 -1.12 2.41 13.31
N THR A 103 -1.86 2.76 14.36
CA THR A 103 -1.36 2.89 15.73
C THR A 103 -2.23 2.02 16.63
N ALA A 104 -1.82 1.79 17.87
CA ALA A 104 -2.61 1.04 18.86
C ALA A 104 -4.04 1.58 19.08
N ARG A 105 -4.35 2.82 18.68
CA ARG A 105 -5.66 3.46 18.88
C ARG A 105 -6.43 3.72 17.59
N ARG A 106 -5.78 3.62 16.43
CA ARG A 106 -6.37 4.10 15.18
C ARG A 106 -5.76 3.44 13.95
N GLN A 107 -6.63 3.02 13.05
CA GLN A 107 -6.28 2.61 11.70
C GLN A 107 -6.40 3.80 10.75
N PHE A 108 -5.33 4.11 10.01
CA PHE A 108 -5.33 5.22 9.06
C PHE A 108 -5.51 4.75 7.61
N GLY A 109 -5.02 3.56 7.26
CA GLY A 109 -5.13 3.03 5.91
C GLY A 109 -3.99 2.07 5.55
N LEU A 110 -3.66 1.96 4.26
CA LEU A 110 -2.59 1.10 3.74
C LEU A 110 -1.53 1.92 3.00
N LEU A 111 -0.27 1.56 3.17
CA LEU A 111 0.85 1.98 2.34
C LEU A 111 1.21 0.81 1.41
N THR A 112 1.32 1.08 0.12
CA THR A 112 1.71 0.07 -0.86
C THR A 112 2.93 0.51 -1.64
N VAL A 113 3.78 -0.45 -2.02
CA VAL A 113 4.86 -0.27 -3.00
C VAL A 113 4.72 -1.31 -4.07
N ASP A 114 4.67 -0.90 -5.33
CA ASP A 114 4.46 -1.79 -6.48
C ASP A 114 5.46 -1.51 -7.62
N THR A 115 5.87 -2.53 -8.35
CA THR A 115 6.75 -2.40 -9.54
C THR A 115 6.20 -3.20 -10.72
N GLU A 116 6.64 -2.87 -11.94
CA GLU A 116 6.24 -3.57 -13.17
C GLU A 116 7.03 -4.87 -13.43
N GLU A 117 7.97 -5.22 -12.54
CA GLU A 117 8.86 -6.37 -12.67
C GLU A 117 8.54 -7.44 -11.60
N CYS A 118 8.49 -8.71 -12.04
CA CYS A 118 8.41 -9.85 -11.12
C CYS A 118 9.72 -9.96 -10.34
N GLY A 119 9.63 -10.22 -9.03
CA GLY A 119 10.79 -10.45 -8.17
C GLY A 119 11.63 -9.21 -7.86
N ALA A 120 11.23 -8.02 -8.31
CA ALA A 120 11.97 -6.78 -8.04
C ALA A 120 11.84 -6.30 -6.58
N LEU A 121 10.84 -6.79 -5.84
CA LEU A 121 10.65 -6.51 -4.42
C LEU A 121 11.02 -7.74 -3.59
N HIS A 122 11.71 -7.53 -2.47
CA HIS A 122 12.23 -8.55 -1.57
C HIS A 122 11.68 -8.41 -0.15
N ASP A 123 11.87 -9.43 0.69
CA ASP A 123 11.45 -9.37 2.09
C ASP A 123 12.09 -8.22 2.87
N GLN A 124 13.33 -7.82 2.55
CA GLN A 124 13.99 -6.67 3.20
C GLN A 124 13.26 -5.36 2.87
N ASP A 125 12.75 -5.23 1.64
CA ASP A 125 11.94 -4.10 1.23
C ASP A 125 10.62 -4.05 1.99
N ARG A 126 10.01 -5.21 2.25
CA ARG A 126 8.79 -5.31 3.07
C ARG A 126 9.01 -4.73 4.47
N GLU A 127 10.09 -5.12 5.15
CA GLU A 127 10.40 -4.62 6.49
C GLU A 127 10.64 -3.10 6.50
N LEU A 128 11.31 -2.57 5.47
CA LEU A 128 11.51 -1.13 5.32
C LEU A 128 10.19 -0.39 5.09
N VAL A 129 9.34 -0.90 4.19
CA VAL A 129 8.02 -0.32 3.92
C VAL A 129 7.15 -0.35 5.18
N ARG A 130 7.23 -1.42 5.97
CA ARG A 130 6.54 -1.53 7.27
C ARG A 130 6.98 -0.43 8.24
N LEU A 131 8.29 -0.25 8.41
CA LEU A 131 8.85 0.85 9.22
C LEU A 131 8.34 2.22 8.74
N LEU A 132 8.31 2.45 7.44
CA LEU A 132 7.79 3.68 6.84
C LEU A 132 6.28 3.86 7.09
N GLY A 133 5.50 2.77 7.08
CA GLY A 133 4.09 2.75 7.45
C GLY A 133 3.86 3.17 8.90
N GLU A 134 4.67 2.65 9.84
CA GLU A 134 4.63 3.03 11.25
C GLU A 134 4.97 4.52 11.46
N LEU A 135 6.01 5.01 10.79
CA LEU A 135 6.41 6.43 10.84
C LEU A 135 5.31 7.34 10.28
N LEU A 136 4.65 6.93 9.19
CA LEU A 136 3.52 7.66 8.63
C LEU A 136 2.35 7.69 9.63
N ALA A 137 2.02 6.56 10.25
CA ALA A 137 0.96 6.48 11.24
C ALA A 137 1.25 7.41 12.44
N ALA A 138 2.48 7.42 12.93
CA ALA A 138 2.93 8.33 13.98
C ALA A 138 2.82 9.82 13.56
N GLY A 139 3.15 10.15 12.31
CA GLY A 139 3.02 11.50 11.75
C GLY A 139 1.57 11.96 11.55
N LEU A 140 0.66 11.04 11.21
CA LEU A 140 -0.77 11.30 11.06
C LEU A 140 -1.53 11.38 12.39
N ASN A 141 -1.00 10.75 13.44
CA ASN A 141 -1.59 10.74 14.79
C ASN A 141 -1.24 12.00 15.62
N ARG A 142 -0.63 13.01 15.00
CA ARG A 142 -0.33 14.31 15.61
C ARG A 142 -1.37 15.37 15.26
#